data_AF-A0A7V5N131-F1
#
_entry.id   AF-A0A7V5N131-F1
#
_cell.length_a   1.000
_cell.length_b   1.000
_cell.length_c   1.000
_cell.angle_alpha   90.00
_cell.angle_beta   90.00
_cell.angle_gamma   90.00
#
_symmetry.space_group_name_H-M   'P 1'
#
loop_
_entity.id
_entity.type
_entity.pdbx_description
1 polymer ?
#
loop_
_entity_poly.entity_id
_entity_poly.type
_entity_poly.pdbx_seq_one_letter_code
_entity_poly.pdbx_strand_id
1 'polypeptide(L)' 'ELRVAKEDVGKIIGRQGHTANAIRTILNGVAAKLKKRVVLEILE' A
#
# COMPACT_ATOMS: atom_id res chain seq x y z
N GLU A 1 7.00 4.11 -4.78
CA GLU A 1 6.01 5.17 -4.50
C GLU A 1 4.69 4.84 -5.20
N LEU A 2 3.55 4.95 -4.50
CA LEU A 2 2.23 4.87 -5.12
C LEU A 2 1.63 6.28 -5.14
N ARG A 3 1.45 6.84 -6.33
CA ARG A 3 0.82 8.15 -6.49
C ARG A 3 -0.68 7.94 -6.67
N VAL A 4 -1.45 8.50 -5.77
CA VAL A 4 -2.92 8.45 -5.81
C VAL A 4 -3.44 9.86 -5.84
N ALA A 5 -4.55 10.08 -6.54
CA ALA A 5 -5.23 11.36 -6.46
C ALA A 5 -5.80 11.55 -5.05
N LYS A 6 -5.76 12.77 -4.53
CA LYS A 6 -6.33 13.15 -3.21
C LYS A 6 -7.74 12.61 -2.97
N GLU A 7 -8.57 12.60 -4.01
CA GLU A 7 -9.96 12.12 -3.98
C GLU A 7 -10.10 10.59 -3.78
N ASP A 8 -9.05 9.83 -4.11
CA ASP A 8 -9.06 8.36 -4.03
C ASP A 8 -8.34 7.83 -2.79
N VAL A 9 -7.60 8.67 -2.05
CA VAL A 9 -6.87 8.28 -0.83
C VAL A 9 -7.80 7.56 0.15
N GLY A 10 -9.00 8.10 0.39
CA GLY A 10 -9.98 7.48 1.30
C GLY A 10 -10.46 6.10 0.84
N LYS A 11 -10.62 5.90 -0.48
CA LYS A 11 -11.00 4.60 -1.06
C LYS A 11 -9.87 3.58 -0.94
N ILE A 12 -8.63 4.01 -1.15
CA ILE A 12 -7.44 3.16 -1.12
C ILE A 12 -7.06 2.76 0.32
N ILE A 13 -7.20 3.66 1.29
CA ILE A 13 -7.05 3.32 2.71
C ILE A 13 -8.15 2.31 3.09
N GLY A 14 -9.40 2.58 2.67
CA GLY A 14 -10.56 1.78 3.03
C GLY A 14 -10.93 1.93 4.51
N ARG A 15 -11.96 1.20 4.95
CA ARG A 15 -12.44 1.27 6.34
C ARG A 15 -11.35 0.78 7.29
N GLN A 16 -10.87 1.66 8.17
CA GLN A 16 -9.77 1.39 9.13
C GLN A 16 -8.42 0.98 8.49
N GLY A 17 -8.18 1.29 7.22
CA GLY A 17 -6.92 0.90 6.57
C GLY A 17 -6.89 -0.56 6.09
N HIS A 18 -8.02 -1.25 6.07
CA HIS A 18 -8.09 -2.67 5.69
C HIS A 18 -7.54 -2.92 4.28
N THR A 19 -7.92 -2.09 3.32
CA THR A 19 -7.46 -2.20 1.92
C THR A 19 -5.96 -1.92 1.82
N ALA A 20 -5.48 -0.84 2.45
CA ALA A 20 -4.04 -0.53 2.48
C ALA A 20 -3.21 -1.65 3.14
N ASN A 21 -3.75 -2.31 4.18
CA ASN A 21 -3.09 -3.45 4.82
C ASN A 21 -3.06 -4.69 3.93
N ALA A 22 -4.14 -4.99 3.20
CA ALA A 22 -4.14 -6.08 2.23
C ALA A 22 -3.04 -5.88 1.16
N ILE A 23 -2.92 -4.65 0.64
CA ILE A 23 -1.88 -4.29 -0.32
C ILE A 23 -0.47 -4.47 0.29
N ARG A 24 -0.26 -4.03 1.54
CA ARG A 24 1.03 -4.25 2.25
C ARG A 24 1.38 -5.72 2.40
N THR A 25 0.42 -6.57 2.73
CA THR A 25 0.65 -8.01 2.88
C THR A 25 1.14 -8.62 1.57
N ILE A 26 0.51 -8.28 0.45
CA ILE A 26 0.93 -8.76 -0.87
C ILE A 26 2.33 -8.24 -1.20
N LEU A 27 2.57 -6.93 -1.02
CA LEU A 27 3.88 -6.33 -1.27
C LEU A 27 4.98 -6.97 -0.42
N ASN A 28 4.72 -7.21 0.86
CA ASN A 28 5.67 -7.87 1.75
C ASN A 28 6.00 -9.30 1.30
N GLY A 29 5.01 -10.06 0.82
CA GLY A 29 5.23 -11.40 0.27
C GLY A 29 6.14 -11.39 -0.96
N VAL A 30 5.90 -10.47 -1.89
CA VAL A 30 6.75 -10.29 -3.08
C VAL A 30 8.14 -9.76 -2.71
N ALA A 31 8.20 -8.80 -1.79
CA ALA A 31 9.43 -8.20 -1.30
C ALA A 31 10.33 -9.22 -0.58
N ALA A 32 9.75 -10.12 0.21
CA ALA A 32 10.44 -11.23 0.84
C ALA A 32 11.07 -12.17 -0.20
N LYS A 33 10.34 -12.51 -1.27
CA LYS A 33 10.87 -13.32 -2.38
C LYS A 33 12.02 -12.61 -3.10
N LEU A 34 11.93 -11.29 -3.28
CA LEU A 34 12.95 -10.49 -3.94
C LEU A 34 14.11 -10.07 -3.01
N LYS A 35 14.05 -10.42 -1.72
CA LYS A 35 14.97 -9.94 -0.65
C LYS A 35 15.16 -8.42 -0.65
N LYS A 36 14.11 -7.67 -0.97
CA LYS A 36 14.11 -6.21 -0.96
C LYS A 36 13.22 -5.72 0.16
N ARG A 37 13.59 -4.63 0.83
CA ARG A 37 12.65 -3.92 1.71
C ARG A 37 11.79 -3.01 0.86
N VAL A 38 10.47 -3.11 1.02
CA VAL A 38 9.50 -2.27 0.31
C VAL A 38 8.62 -1.61 1.35
N VAL A 39 8.49 -0.29 1.27
CA VAL A 39 7.58 0.50 2.10
C VAL A 39 6.53 1.09 1.17
N LEU A 40 5.26 0.91 1.53
CA LEU A 40 4.16 1.54 0.82
C LEU A 40 3.90 2.91 1.46
N GLU A 41 4.31 3.96 0.75
CA GLU A 41 3.95 5.35 1.03
C GLU A 41 2.84 5.79 0.09
N ILE A 42 1.77 6.32 0.68
CA ILE A 42 0.63 6.90 -0.03
C ILE A 42 0.82 8.41 0.05
N LEU A 43 1.09 9.03 -1.09
CA LEU A 43 1.31 10.48 -1.22
C LEU A 43 0.03 11.14 -1.76
N GLU A 44 -0.29 12.33 -1.23
CA GLU A 44 -1.50 13.14 -1.55
C GLU A 44 -1.40 13.94 -2.85
#